data_AF-A0A1J5M5K4-F1
#
_entry.id   AF-A0A1J5M5K4-F1
#
_cell.length_a   1.000
_cell.length_b   1.000
_cell.length_c   1.000
_cell.angle_alpha   90.00
_cell.angle_beta   90.00
_cell.angle_gamma   90.00
#
_symmetry.space_group_name_H-M   'P 1'
#
loop_
_entity.id
_entity.type
_entity.pdbx_description
1 polymer ?
#
loop_
_entity_poly.entity_id
_entity_poly.type
_entity_poly.pdbx_seq_one_letter_code
_entity_poly.pdbx_strand_id
1 'polypeptide(L)'
;GTWDKSDIVGMNPKEDWMLEYEYARSALQNGLILEEKFGTNPYKFGMIGSTDAHTSLATTREENYYGKASHLEPEGDRWEHVIIGSLSGNPELSSYSYESIGAGLAAVWSEENSRTGIFDAMTRKETYATTGTRIIVRMFGGWDFTESDMDENYVNTGYEKGVPMGGDLTTAPKGKTPIFMIKSSKDIDGANLDRVQVVKGWVDKNGERKEKVYDVAVSDDRIIDKAGKCSTPVGNTVDVTNATYTNSIGDVELETLWSDPDFDPSLRAFYYVRVLEIPTPTWQAYDAKRFGVKMPDTVEMMAQERAYTSPIWYTPK
;
A
#
# COMPACT_ATOMS: atom_id res chain seq x y z
N GLY A 1 1.29 -8.98 8.06
CA GLY A 1 2.42 -9.50 8.81
C GLY A 1 3.69 -9.15 8.09
N THR A 2 4.76 -8.84 8.83
CA THR A 2 6.11 -8.81 8.29
C THR A 2 6.68 -10.23 8.37
N TRP A 3 7.59 -10.58 7.46
CA TRP A 3 8.28 -11.88 7.43
C TRP A 3 9.76 -11.71 7.82
N ASP A 4 10.00 -10.85 8.81
CA ASP A 4 11.34 -10.33 9.13
C ASP A 4 12.11 -11.17 10.14
N LYS A 5 11.60 -12.34 10.55
CA LYS A 5 12.28 -13.18 11.55
C LYS A 5 13.55 -13.84 10.99
N SER A 6 13.49 -14.32 9.75
CA SER A 6 14.51 -15.20 9.18
C SER A 6 14.44 -15.29 7.66
N ASP A 7 15.33 -16.07 7.06
CA ASP A 7 15.05 -16.68 5.76
C ASP A 7 13.82 -17.61 5.82
N ILE A 8 13.27 -17.97 4.65
CA ILE A 8 11.97 -18.65 4.55
C ILE A 8 11.88 -19.95 5.34
N VAL A 9 13.00 -20.65 5.52
CA VAL A 9 13.07 -21.93 6.25
C VAL A 9 13.51 -21.78 7.72
N GLY A 10 13.67 -20.56 8.23
CA GLY A 10 14.09 -20.31 9.61
C GLY A 10 15.50 -20.84 9.92
N MET A 11 16.38 -20.90 8.93
CA MET A 11 17.77 -21.34 9.10
C MET A 11 18.63 -20.21 9.64
N ASN A 12 18.46 -18.99 9.11
CA ASN A 12 19.25 -17.84 9.48
C ASN A 12 18.33 -16.71 9.95
N PRO A 13 18.57 -16.12 11.14
CA PRO A 13 17.83 -14.94 11.56
C PRO A 13 18.08 -13.77 10.60
N LYS A 14 17.10 -12.89 10.47
CA LYS A 14 17.24 -11.70 9.63
C LYS A 14 18.17 -10.69 10.29
N GLU A 15 18.98 -10.01 9.47
CA GLU A 15 19.78 -8.87 9.89
C GLU A 15 19.26 -7.59 9.23
N ASP A 16 19.39 -6.44 9.92
CA ASP A 16 18.84 -5.15 9.46
C ASP A 16 19.28 -4.77 8.04
N TRP A 17 20.51 -5.10 7.65
CA TRP A 17 21.04 -4.79 6.32
C TRP A 17 20.33 -5.54 5.19
N MET A 18 19.67 -6.67 5.50
CA MET A 18 18.94 -7.46 4.51
C MET A 18 17.61 -6.80 4.14
N LEU A 19 16.94 -6.13 5.09
CA LEU A 19 15.61 -5.53 4.91
C LEU A 19 15.59 -4.49 3.78
N GLU A 20 16.69 -3.80 3.56
CA GLU A 20 16.87 -2.91 2.42
C GLU A 20 16.57 -3.58 1.06
N TYR A 21 16.85 -4.86 0.93
CA TYR A 21 16.71 -5.59 -0.33
C TYR A 21 15.44 -6.46 -0.40
N GLU A 22 14.60 -6.41 0.63
CA GLU A 22 13.40 -7.25 0.77
C GLU A 22 12.09 -6.46 0.68
N TYR A 23 12.16 -5.13 0.75
CA TYR A 23 11.00 -4.25 0.69
C TYR A 23 10.91 -3.46 -0.61
N ALA A 24 9.70 -3.40 -1.18
CA ALA A 24 9.42 -2.69 -2.43
C ALA A 24 9.87 -1.22 -2.38
N ARG A 25 9.60 -0.50 -1.29
CA ARG A 25 10.00 0.92 -1.16
C ARG A 25 11.51 1.10 -1.27
N SER A 26 12.26 0.29 -0.54
CA SER A 26 13.73 0.31 -0.56
C SER A 26 14.26 -0.05 -1.96
N ALA A 27 13.61 -1.01 -2.66
CA ALA A 27 13.94 -1.34 -4.04
C ALA A 27 13.75 -0.15 -4.99
N LEU A 28 12.68 0.65 -4.85
CA LEU A 28 12.48 1.86 -5.66
C LEU A 28 13.61 2.89 -5.43
N GLN A 29 14.02 3.10 -4.17
CA GLN A 29 15.12 4.01 -3.83
C GLN A 29 16.45 3.49 -4.39
N ASN A 30 16.71 2.19 -4.28
CA ASN A 30 17.87 1.56 -4.88
C ASN A 30 17.86 1.68 -6.40
N GLY A 31 16.67 1.67 -7.01
CA GLY A 31 16.46 1.98 -8.42
C GLY A 31 17.03 3.34 -8.84
N LEU A 32 16.78 4.38 -8.05
CA LEU A 32 17.31 5.72 -8.31
C LEU A 32 18.85 5.75 -8.27
N ILE A 33 19.47 5.05 -7.32
CA ILE A 33 20.93 4.94 -7.20
C ILE A 33 21.51 4.19 -8.41
N LEU A 34 20.88 3.08 -8.80
CA LEU A 34 21.31 2.29 -9.96
C LEU A 34 21.17 3.10 -11.26
N GLU A 35 20.12 3.91 -11.39
CA GLU A 35 19.92 4.82 -12.53
C GLU A 35 21.06 5.82 -12.65
N GLU A 36 21.51 6.39 -11.54
CA GLU A 36 22.65 7.31 -11.53
C GLU A 36 23.95 6.62 -11.93
N LYS A 37 24.17 5.39 -11.44
CA LYS A 37 25.40 4.64 -11.70
C LYS A 37 25.48 4.04 -13.10
N PHE A 38 24.36 3.55 -13.63
CA PHE A 38 24.32 2.73 -14.85
C PHE A 38 23.49 3.34 -15.98
N GLY A 39 22.81 4.46 -15.75
CA GLY A 39 21.92 5.09 -16.72
C GLY A 39 20.59 4.37 -16.91
N THR A 40 20.30 3.33 -16.13
CA THR A 40 19.05 2.56 -16.19
C THR A 40 18.57 2.15 -14.80
N ASN A 41 17.25 2.13 -14.62
CA ASN A 41 16.60 1.81 -13.36
C ASN A 41 15.79 0.51 -13.50
N PRO A 42 16.32 -0.63 -13.00
CA PRO A 42 15.63 -1.92 -13.10
C PRO A 42 14.42 -2.03 -12.16
N TYR A 43 14.26 -1.09 -11.21
CA TYR A 43 13.19 -1.08 -10.22
C TYR A 43 12.05 -0.13 -10.56
N LYS A 44 11.92 0.32 -11.82
CA LYS A 44 10.70 1.00 -12.32
C LYS A 44 9.57 0.00 -12.60
N PHE A 45 9.23 -0.84 -11.63
CA PHE A 45 8.13 -1.81 -11.73
C PHE A 45 6.78 -1.20 -11.34
N GLY A 46 5.69 -1.85 -11.78
CA GLY A 46 4.33 -1.53 -11.33
C GLY A 46 4.01 -2.28 -10.04
N MET A 47 3.21 -1.69 -9.17
CA MET A 47 2.80 -2.30 -7.91
C MET A 47 1.48 -3.06 -8.07
N ILE A 48 1.45 -4.29 -7.58
CA ILE A 48 0.24 -5.11 -7.43
C ILE A 48 0.27 -5.81 -6.07
N GLY A 49 -0.91 -6.13 -5.54
CA GLY A 49 -1.10 -7.01 -4.40
C GLY A 49 -1.50 -8.39 -4.90
N SER A 50 -1.13 -9.44 -4.17
CA SER A 50 -1.62 -10.77 -4.46
C SER A 50 -1.81 -11.55 -3.16
N THR A 51 -2.68 -12.54 -3.23
CA THR A 51 -2.94 -13.46 -2.14
C THR A 51 -2.25 -14.79 -2.46
N ASP A 52 -1.26 -15.13 -1.66
CA ASP A 52 -0.56 -16.40 -1.73
C ASP A 52 -1.24 -17.43 -0.82
N ALA A 53 -2.35 -17.99 -1.29
CA ALA A 53 -3.06 -19.05 -0.59
C ALA A 53 -2.90 -20.39 -1.32
N HIS A 54 -2.38 -21.40 -0.63
CA HIS A 54 -2.16 -22.76 -1.12
C HIS A 54 -3.39 -23.66 -0.94
N THR A 55 -4.60 -23.07 -1.02
CA THR A 55 -5.88 -23.74 -0.74
C THR A 55 -6.82 -23.75 -1.95
N SER A 56 -6.38 -23.22 -3.10
CA SER A 56 -7.21 -22.97 -4.29
C SER A 56 -8.36 -21.95 -4.07
N LEU A 57 -8.44 -21.32 -2.90
CA LEU A 57 -9.44 -20.31 -2.57
C LEU A 57 -8.89 -18.90 -2.81
N ALA A 58 -9.69 -18.04 -3.44
CA ALA A 58 -9.36 -16.64 -3.68
C ALA A 58 -9.93 -15.73 -2.58
N THR A 59 -9.54 -15.97 -1.33
CA THR A 59 -10.06 -15.26 -0.16
C THR A 59 -9.06 -14.23 0.38
N THR A 60 -9.34 -12.95 0.14
CA THR A 60 -8.44 -11.84 0.52
C THR A 60 -8.89 -11.07 1.76
N ARG A 61 -10.15 -11.23 2.15
CA ARG A 61 -10.80 -10.46 3.22
C ARG A 61 -10.65 -11.16 4.57
N GLU A 62 -10.40 -10.38 5.61
CA GLU A 62 -10.16 -10.86 6.99
C GLU A 62 -11.36 -11.64 7.56
N GLU A 63 -12.60 -11.19 7.32
CA GLU A 63 -13.82 -11.88 7.75
C GLU A 63 -14.09 -13.20 7.00
N ASN A 64 -13.43 -13.38 5.86
CA ASN A 64 -13.60 -14.50 4.97
C ASN A 64 -12.28 -15.28 4.80
N TYR A 65 -11.45 -15.31 5.84
CA TYR A 65 -10.15 -15.94 5.81
C TYR A 65 -10.19 -17.46 6.09
N TYR A 66 -9.75 -18.25 5.11
CA TYR A 66 -9.72 -19.73 5.19
C TYR A 66 -8.32 -20.32 5.43
N GLY A 67 -7.32 -19.49 5.72
CA GLY A 67 -5.93 -19.95 5.91
C GLY A 67 -5.07 -19.87 4.67
N LYS A 68 -3.74 -19.90 4.85
CA LYS A 68 -2.75 -19.89 3.76
C LYS A 68 -2.37 -21.25 3.22
N ALA A 69 -2.66 -22.34 3.94
CA ALA A 69 -2.34 -23.71 3.55
C ALA A 69 -3.43 -24.66 4.03
N SER A 70 -3.53 -25.85 3.42
CA SER A 70 -4.59 -26.83 3.74
C SER A 70 -4.55 -27.33 5.18
N HIS A 71 -3.40 -27.28 5.86
CA HIS A 71 -3.29 -27.63 7.29
C HIS A 71 -3.58 -26.45 8.24
N LEU A 72 -4.00 -25.31 7.70
CA LEU A 72 -4.35 -24.07 8.42
C LEU A 72 -5.81 -23.66 8.16
N GLU A 73 -6.64 -24.62 7.77
CA GLU A 73 -8.08 -24.44 7.57
C GLU A 73 -8.78 -24.02 8.89
N PRO A 74 -9.99 -23.44 8.83
CA PRO A 74 -10.66 -22.91 10.02
C PRO A 74 -10.88 -23.93 11.15
N GLU A 75 -10.22 -23.70 12.28
CA GLU A 75 -10.40 -24.41 13.56
C GLU A 75 -9.96 -23.52 14.73
N GLY A 76 -10.33 -23.90 15.97
CA GLY A 76 -10.21 -23.02 17.14
C GLY A 76 -8.77 -22.69 17.55
N ASP A 77 -7.84 -23.60 17.35
CA ASP A 77 -6.43 -23.49 17.73
C ASP A 77 -5.50 -23.18 16.55
N ARG A 78 -6.03 -22.99 15.34
CA ARG A 78 -5.22 -22.79 14.13
C ARG A 78 -4.25 -21.62 14.19
N TRP A 79 -4.53 -20.62 15.03
CA TRP A 79 -3.67 -19.47 15.22
C TRP A 79 -2.29 -19.88 15.78
N GLU A 80 -2.23 -20.96 16.57
CA GLU A 80 -1.00 -21.55 17.12
C GLU A 80 -0.28 -22.45 16.11
N HIS A 81 -0.90 -22.76 14.97
CA HIS A 81 -0.33 -23.70 14.02
C HIS A 81 0.87 -23.11 13.31
N VAL A 82 1.89 -23.93 13.12
CA VAL A 82 3.11 -23.54 12.40
C VAL A 82 2.83 -23.52 10.91
N ILE A 83 3.05 -22.37 10.26
CA ILE A 83 3.05 -22.26 8.80
C ILE A 83 4.35 -22.86 8.27
N ILE A 84 5.48 -22.37 8.79
CA ILE A 84 6.82 -22.83 8.42
C ILE A 84 7.63 -23.03 9.69
N GLY A 85 8.05 -24.27 9.91
CA GLY A 85 8.89 -24.65 11.05
C GLY A 85 10.36 -24.37 10.75
N SER A 86 11.06 -23.81 11.72
CA SER A 86 12.49 -23.54 11.60
C SER A 86 13.32 -24.82 11.41
N LEU A 87 14.19 -24.83 10.39
CA LEU A 87 15.16 -25.90 10.15
C LEU A 87 16.46 -25.76 10.96
N SER A 88 16.71 -24.61 11.60
CA SER A 88 17.88 -24.43 12.48
C SER A 88 17.71 -25.11 13.85
N GLY A 89 16.50 -25.55 14.18
CA GLY A 89 16.14 -26.04 15.51
C GLY A 89 15.81 -24.94 16.51
N ASN A 90 15.86 -23.66 16.12
CA ASN A 90 15.38 -22.56 16.95
C ASN A 90 13.88 -22.27 16.67
N PRO A 91 12.97 -22.61 17.59
CA PRO A 91 11.53 -22.41 17.38
C PRO A 91 11.12 -20.94 17.23
N GLU A 92 11.91 -19.98 17.72
CA GLU A 92 11.64 -18.54 17.57
C GLU A 92 11.70 -18.07 16.11
N LEU A 93 12.43 -18.80 15.26
CA LEU A 93 12.53 -18.56 13.82
C LEU A 93 11.42 -19.25 13.03
N SER A 94 10.46 -19.90 13.71
CA SER A 94 9.27 -20.45 13.05
C SER A 94 8.24 -19.35 12.83
N SER A 95 7.49 -19.51 11.74
CA SER A 95 6.37 -18.64 11.41
C SER A 95 5.05 -19.32 11.74
N TYR A 96 4.21 -18.63 12.49
CA TYR A 96 2.94 -19.13 12.99
C TYR A 96 1.77 -18.53 12.22
N SER A 97 0.64 -19.24 12.25
CA SER A 97 -0.56 -18.86 11.50
C SER A 97 -1.00 -17.44 11.83
N TYR A 98 -1.04 -17.07 13.12
CA TYR A 98 -1.43 -15.73 13.57
C TYR A 98 -0.60 -14.57 12.99
N GLU A 99 0.58 -14.84 12.42
CA GLU A 99 1.45 -13.82 11.81
C GLU A 99 1.06 -13.52 10.35
N SER A 100 0.24 -14.40 9.76
CA SER A 100 -0.31 -14.22 8.42
C SER A 100 -1.51 -13.27 8.38
N ILE A 101 -1.77 -12.72 7.20
CA ILE A 101 -2.86 -11.77 6.92
C ILE A 101 -3.68 -12.25 5.72
N GLY A 102 -4.90 -11.72 5.53
CA GLY A 102 -5.77 -12.01 4.40
C GLY A 102 -5.08 -11.88 3.03
N ALA A 103 -4.19 -10.88 2.91
CA ALA A 103 -3.38 -10.56 1.74
C ALA A 103 -4.16 -9.97 0.55
N GLY A 104 -3.42 -9.56 -0.47
CA GLY A 104 -3.83 -8.46 -1.34
C GLY A 104 -4.53 -8.83 -2.64
N LEU A 105 -5.03 -7.79 -3.30
CA LEU A 105 -5.58 -7.83 -4.66
C LEU A 105 -4.74 -7.00 -5.62
N ALA A 106 -4.73 -7.42 -6.88
CA ALA A 106 -4.16 -6.67 -7.99
C ALA A 106 -5.28 -5.86 -8.65
N ALA A 107 -5.08 -4.56 -8.79
CA ALA A 107 -5.97 -3.70 -9.54
C ALA A 107 -5.24 -3.09 -10.74
N VAL A 108 -5.96 -2.98 -11.86
CA VAL A 108 -5.43 -2.54 -13.14
C VAL A 108 -6.40 -1.54 -13.75
N TRP A 109 -5.93 -0.33 -14.05
CA TRP A 109 -6.71 0.66 -14.78
C TRP A 109 -6.53 0.42 -16.28
N SER A 110 -7.54 -0.18 -16.90
CA SER A 110 -7.56 -0.50 -18.32
C SER A 110 -8.72 0.21 -19.02
N GLU A 111 -8.49 0.63 -20.28
CA GLU A 111 -9.51 1.25 -21.13
C GLU A 111 -10.59 0.25 -21.55
N GLU A 112 -10.26 -1.04 -21.60
CA GLU A 112 -11.19 -2.11 -22.00
C GLU A 112 -10.97 -3.39 -21.19
N ASN A 113 -12.06 -4.12 -20.93
CA ASN A 113 -11.99 -5.42 -20.26
C ASN A 113 -11.66 -6.55 -21.27
N SER A 114 -10.52 -6.41 -21.94
CA SER A 114 -9.96 -7.39 -22.87
C SER A 114 -8.61 -7.88 -22.34
N ARG A 115 -8.16 -9.07 -22.76
CA ARG A 115 -6.82 -9.57 -22.40
C ARG A 115 -5.72 -8.60 -22.84
N THR A 116 -5.86 -8.02 -24.02
CA THR A 116 -4.91 -7.06 -24.58
C THR A 116 -4.93 -5.76 -23.78
N GLY A 117 -6.10 -5.16 -23.55
CA GLY A 117 -6.21 -3.92 -22.78
C GLY A 117 -5.67 -4.05 -21.36
N ILE A 118 -5.93 -5.17 -20.68
CA ILE A 118 -5.41 -5.42 -19.33
C ILE A 118 -3.88 -5.61 -19.38
N PHE A 119 -3.36 -6.34 -20.35
CA PHE A 119 -1.92 -6.53 -20.52
C PHE A 119 -1.19 -5.22 -20.85
N ASP A 120 -1.76 -4.39 -21.71
CA ASP A 120 -1.21 -3.09 -22.08
C ASP A 120 -1.18 -2.17 -20.86
N ALA A 121 -2.24 -2.14 -20.06
CA ALA A 121 -2.30 -1.42 -18.79
C ALA A 121 -1.23 -1.88 -17.78
N MET A 122 -1.01 -3.18 -17.65
CA MET A 122 0.09 -3.72 -16.82
C MET A 122 1.47 -3.35 -17.38
N THR A 123 1.66 -3.36 -18.71
CA THR A 123 2.93 -3.00 -19.37
C THR A 123 3.32 -1.56 -19.09
N ARG A 124 2.34 -0.64 -19.14
CA ARG A 124 2.51 0.76 -18.74
C ARG A 124 2.42 1.00 -17.23
N LYS A 125 2.20 -0.05 -16.43
CA LYS A 125 2.22 -0.04 -14.96
C LYS A 125 1.12 0.80 -14.32
N GLU A 126 0.00 1.05 -15.01
CA GLU A 126 -1.16 1.71 -14.41
C GLU A 126 -1.95 0.72 -13.54
N THR A 127 -1.30 0.31 -12.46
CA THR A 127 -1.74 -0.72 -11.52
C THR A 127 -1.61 -0.21 -10.10
N TYR A 128 -2.33 -0.85 -9.18
CA TYR A 128 -2.15 -0.63 -7.76
C TYR A 128 -2.43 -1.91 -6.97
N ALA A 129 -1.89 -1.97 -5.76
CA ALA A 129 -2.09 -3.04 -4.81
C ALA A 129 -3.14 -2.65 -3.77
N THR A 130 -3.92 -3.59 -3.27
CA THR A 130 -4.63 -3.46 -1.99
C THR A 130 -4.24 -4.59 -1.05
N THR A 131 -4.44 -4.44 0.26
CA THR A 131 -4.07 -5.46 1.25
C THR A 131 -5.18 -6.43 1.63
N GLY A 132 -6.36 -6.32 1.00
CA GLY A 132 -7.46 -7.29 1.17
C GLY A 132 -8.80 -6.79 0.66
N THR A 133 -9.07 -5.49 0.84
CA THR A 133 -10.32 -4.82 0.42
C THR A 133 -10.20 -4.21 -0.98
N ARG A 134 -11.33 -3.84 -1.58
CA ARG A 134 -11.41 -3.25 -2.92
C ARG A 134 -11.40 -1.71 -2.89
N ILE A 135 -10.48 -1.11 -2.13
CA ILE A 135 -10.22 0.33 -2.19
C ILE A 135 -9.95 0.70 -3.65
N ILE A 136 -10.61 1.75 -4.13
CA ILE A 136 -10.34 2.31 -5.45
C ILE A 136 -9.43 3.51 -5.26
N VAL A 137 -8.32 3.57 -5.99
CA VAL A 137 -7.40 4.70 -5.95
C VAL A 137 -6.88 5.01 -7.34
N ARG A 138 -6.82 6.30 -7.67
CA ARG A 138 -6.20 6.78 -8.89
C ARG A 138 -5.39 8.04 -8.66
N MET A 139 -4.26 8.13 -9.35
CA MET A 139 -3.29 9.21 -9.24
C MET A 139 -2.82 9.58 -10.64
N PHE A 140 -2.80 10.88 -10.91
CA PHE A 140 -2.12 11.50 -12.05
C PHE A 140 -1.12 12.53 -11.55
N GLY A 141 -0.02 12.71 -12.26
CA GLY A 141 1.00 13.73 -11.98
C GLY A 141 1.20 14.64 -13.19
N GLY A 142 1.30 15.94 -12.95
CA GLY A 142 1.47 16.95 -14.01
C GLY A 142 1.99 18.28 -13.46
N TRP A 143 1.98 19.33 -14.28
CA TRP A 143 2.57 20.64 -13.92
C TRP A 143 1.54 21.78 -13.82
N ASP A 144 0.34 21.55 -14.38
CA ASP A 144 -0.66 22.58 -14.64
C ASP A 144 -2.08 22.14 -14.24
N PHE A 145 -2.18 21.15 -13.35
CA PHE A 145 -3.47 20.80 -12.75
C PHE A 145 -3.97 21.92 -11.82
N THR A 146 -5.28 22.07 -11.79
CA THR A 146 -6.02 23.09 -11.02
C THR A 146 -7.23 22.47 -10.35
N GLU A 147 -7.81 23.15 -9.36
CA GLU A 147 -9.01 22.67 -8.66
C GLU A 147 -10.20 22.39 -9.61
N SER A 148 -10.32 23.14 -10.71
CA SER A 148 -11.37 22.89 -11.71
C SER A 148 -11.18 21.58 -12.49
N ASP A 149 -10.00 20.97 -12.43
CA ASP A 149 -9.72 19.70 -13.08
C ASP A 149 -10.19 18.48 -12.25
N MET A 150 -10.67 18.69 -11.02
CA MET A 150 -11.22 17.66 -10.13
C MET A 150 -12.71 17.36 -10.36
N ASP A 151 -13.23 17.64 -11.57
CA ASP A 151 -14.63 17.41 -11.91
C ASP A 151 -14.91 15.94 -12.32
N GLU A 152 -16.11 15.68 -12.85
CA GLU A 152 -16.51 14.34 -13.31
C GLU A 152 -15.63 13.79 -14.45
N ASN A 153 -14.91 14.65 -15.18
CA ASN A 153 -14.03 14.29 -16.29
C ASN A 153 -12.55 14.19 -15.89
N TYR A 154 -12.22 14.25 -14.59
CA TYR A 154 -10.84 14.30 -14.09
C TYR A 154 -9.91 13.22 -14.69
N VAL A 155 -10.43 12.04 -15.04
CA VAL A 155 -9.67 10.97 -15.70
C VAL A 155 -9.15 11.40 -17.07
N ASN A 156 -10.02 11.94 -17.92
CA ASN A 156 -9.63 12.41 -19.25
C ASN A 156 -8.62 13.56 -19.12
N THR A 157 -8.90 14.51 -18.23
CA THR A 157 -7.99 15.62 -17.94
C THR A 157 -6.64 15.14 -17.40
N GLY A 158 -6.64 14.10 -16.56
CA GLY A 158 -5.44 13.46 -16.04
C GLY A 158 -4.54 12.89 -17.14
N TYR A 159 -5.14 12.23 -18.13
CA TYR A 159 -4.41 11.73 -19.31
C TYR A 159 -3.96 12.82 -20.28
N GLU A 160 -4.74 13.91 -20.43
CA GLU A 160 -4.40 15.01 -21.33
C GLU A 160 -3.29 15.92 -20.78
N LYS A 161 -3.33 16.22 -19.48
CA LYS A 161 -2.44 17.21 -18.86
C LYS A 161 -1.26 16.61 -18.08
N GLY A 162 -1.22 15.29 -17.90
CA GLY A 162 -0.24 14.64 -17.05
C GLY A 162 0.09 13.21 -17.45
N VAL A 163 0.64 12.47 -16.49
CA VAL A 163 0.93 11.05 -16.59
C VAL A 163 0.20 10.30 -15.48
N PRO A 164 -0.32 9.09 -15.74
CA PRO A 164 -0.92 8.26 -14.71
C PRO A 164 0.15 7.63 -13.80
N MET A 165 -0.28 7.06 -12.68
CA MET A 165 0.54 6.16 -11.87
C MET A 165 1.27 5.12 -12.74
N GLY A 166 2.55 4.87 -12.46
CA GLY A 166 3.42 4.03 -13.30
C GLY A 166 4.16 4.77 -14.42
N GLY A 167 3.82 6.03 -14.69
CA GLY A 167 4.47 6.88 -15.69
C GLY A 167 5.69 7.65 -15.18
N ASP A 168 6.30 8.40 -16.10
CA ASP A 168 7.45 9.28 -15.85
C ASP A 168 7.04 10.73 -16.15
N LEU A 169 7.18 11.61 -15.16
CA LEU A 169 7.16 13.05 -15.37
C LEU A 169 8.38 13.46 -16.21
N THR A 170 8.14 14.34 -17.17
CA THR A 170 9.18 14.93 -18.01
C THR A 170 9.91 16.06 -17.28
N THR A 171 10.87 16.72 -17.94
CA THR A 171 11.61 17.84 -17.35
C THR A 171 10.68 18.91 -16.80
N ALA A 172 10.90 19.30 -15.54
CA ALA A 172 10.10 20.33 -14.89
C ALA A 172 10.20 21.66 -15.64
N PRO A 173 9.07 22.31 -16.00
CA PRO A 173 9.09 23.68 -16.47
C PRO A 173 9.71 24.60 -15.40
N LYS A 174 10.35 25.67 -15.85
CA LYS A 174 11.08 26.58 -14.95
C LYS A 174 10.16 27.14 -13.86
N GLY A 175 10.50 26.86 -12.59
CA GLY A 175 9.77 27.36 -11.42
C GLY A 175 8.45 26.62 -11.13
N LYS A 176 8.19 25.49 -11.79
CA LYS A 176 7.03 24.63 -11.51
C LYS A 176 7.42 23.48 -10.57
N THR A 177 6.42 23.04 -9.83
CA THR A 177 6.45 21.88 -8.94
C THR A 177 5.43 20.87 -9.44
N PRO A 178 5.67 19.55 -9.33
CA PRO A 178 4.68 18.57 -9.73
C PRO A 178 3.44 18.68 -8.85
N ILE A 179 2.29 18.63 -9.51
CA ILE A 179 0.97 18.60 -8.90
C ILE A 179 0.39 17.21 -9.15
N PHE A 180 -0.15 16.62 -8.10
CA PHE A 180 -0.71 15.28 -8.11
C PHE A 180 -2.21 15.35 -7.85
N MET A 181 -2.97 14.88 -8.83
CA MET A 181 -4.41 14.73 -8.78
C MET A 181 -4.72 13.34 -8.25
N ILE A 182 -5.34 13.25 -7.08
CA ILE A 182 -5.54 11.97 -6.38
C ILE A 182 -7.01 11.85 -5.98
N LYS A 183 -7.61 10.72 -6.31
CA LYS A 183 -8.96 10.36 -5.89
C LYS A 183 -8.99 8.92 -5.37
N SER A 184 -9.68 8.71 -4.27
CA SER A 184 -9.88 7.39 -3.69
C SER A 184 -11.29 7.24 -3.12
N SER A 185 -11.84 6.04 -3.24
CA SER A 185 -13.08 5.63 -2.59
C SER A 185 -12.86 4.33 -1.84
N LYS A 186 -13.62 4.13 -0.77
CA LYS A 186 -13.60 2.86 -0.03
C LYS A 186 -14.10 1.69 -0.87
N ASP A 187 -13.84 0.47 -0.39
CA ASP A 187 -14.62 -0.70 -0.80
C ASP A 187 -16.09 -0.50 -0.40
N ILE A 188 -17.03 -0.76 -1.31
CA ILE A 188 -18.47 -0.56 -1.08
C ILE A 188 -18.98 -1.33 0.15
N ASP A 189 -18.40 -2.50 0.40
CA ASP A 189 -18.71 -3.37 1.52
C ASP A 189 -17.64 -3.30 2.62
N GLY A 190 -16.77 -2.28 2.61
CA GLY A 190 -15.63 -2.14 3.50
C GLY A 190 -15.69 -0.94 4.45
N ALA A 191 -14.57 -0.73 5.12
CA ALA A 191 -14.36 0.36 6.06
C ALA A 191 -14.22 1.71 5.35
N ASN A 192 -14.67 2.79 6.00
CA ASN A 192 -14.41 4.14 5.52
C ASN A 192 -12.90 4.44 5.51
N LEU A 193 -12.51 5.48 4.76
CA LEU A 193 -11.12 5.90 4.62
C LEU A 193 -10.67 6.75 5.81
N ASP A 194 -9.47 6.45 6.34
CA ASP A 194 -8.74 7.31 7.28
C ASP A 194 -8.05 8.43 6.51
N ARG A 195 -7.18 8.08 5.56
CA ARG A 195 -6.34 9.08 4.89
C ARG A 195 -5.76 8.61 3.57
N VAL A 196 -5.37 9.61 2.78
CA VAL A 196 -4.51 9.47 1.60
C VAL A 196 -3.16 10.08 1.92
N GLN A 197 -2.10 9.34 1.59
CA GLN A 197 -0.73 9.76 1.77
C GLN A 197 0.02 9.74 0.45
N VAL A 198 0.92 10.69 0.25
CA VAL A 198 1.95 10.60 -0.80
C VAL A 198 3.27 10.22 -0.15
N VAL A 199 3.86 9.13 -0.62
CA VAL A 199 5.21 8.70 -0.24
C VAL A 199 6.18 9.15 -1.32
N LYS A 200 7.07 10.06 -0.96
CA LYS A 200 8.15 10.57 -1.82
C LYS A 200 9.45 9.85 -1.48
N GLY A 201 10.11 9.31 -2.51
CA GLY A 201 11.47 8.76 -2.40
C GLY A 201 12.47 9.55 -3.25
N TRP A 202 13.60 9.82 -2.63
CA TRP A 202 14.75 10.63 -3.02
C TRP A 202 16.11 9.97 -3.17
N VAL A 203 16.99 10.47 -4.04
CA VAL A 203 18.43 10.46 -3.77
C VAL A 203 18.91 11.90 -3.62
N ASP A 204 19.58 12.20 -2.51
CA ASP A 204 20.12 13.54 -2.26
C ASP A 204 21.46 13.78 -2.98
N LYS A 205 22.01 14.98 -2.82
CA LYS A 205 23.27 15.38 -3.48
C LYS A 205 24.50 14.59 -3.00
N ASN A 206 24.39 13.86 -1.89
CA ASN A 206 25.44 13.00 -1.35
C ASN A 206 25.29 11.55 -1.81
N GLY A 207 24.27 11.24 -2.62
CA GLY A 207 23.94 9.87 -3.02
C GLY A 207 23.18 9.08 -1.95
N GLU A 208 22.68 9.74 -0.90
CA GLU A 208 21.93 9.07 0.16
C GLU A 208 20.45 8.97 -0.17
N ARG A 209 19.86 7.80 0.14
CA ARG A 209 18.43 7.58 0.01
C ARG A 209 17.69 8.41 1.04
N LYS A 210 16.65 9.09 0.60
CA LYS A 210 15.73 9.84 1.46
C LYS A 210 14.31 9.42 1.17
N GLU A 211 13.46 9.56 2.16
CA GLU A 211 12.02 9.44 1.98
C GLU A 211 11.28 10.38 2.91
N LYS A 212 10.07 10.73 2.49
CA LYS A 212 9.11 11.48 3.30
C LYS A 212 7.71 11.04 2.95
N VAL A 213 6.88 10.91 3.99
CA VAL A 213 5.45 10.61 3.86
C VAL A 213 4.69 11.86 4.21
N TYR A 214 3.79 12.27 3.32
CA TYR A 214 2.87 13.38 3.53
C TYR A 214 1.46 12.83 3.64
N ASP A 215 0.73 13.22 4.67
CA ASP A 215 -0.74 13.17 4.67
C ASP A 215 -1.23 14.27 3.73
N VAL A 216 -2.04 13.91 2.72
CA VAL A 216 -2.49 14.84 1.65
C VAL A 216 -4.01 15.00 1.58
N ALA A 217 -4.73 14.05 2.18
CA ALA A 217 -6.14 14.15 2.52
C ALA A 217 -6.39 13.30 3.77
N VAL A 218 -7.22 13.78 4.68
CA VAL A 218 -7.60 13.07 5.90
C VAL A 218 -9.10 13.24 6.12
N SER A 219 -9.72 12.22 6.70
CA SER A 219 -11.15 12.25 6.97
C SER A 219 -11.54 13.00 8.24
N ASP A 220 -12.85 13.19 8.43
CA ASP A 220 -13.46 13.78 9.64
C ASP A 220 -12.97 15.22 9.91
N ASP A 221 -12.76 16.01 8.85
CA ASP A 221 -12.27 17.39 8.89
C ASP A 221 -10.98 17.59 9.72
N ARG A 222 -10.18 16.50 9.88
CA ARG A 222 -8.92 16.57 10.61
C ARG A 222 -7.93 17.48 9.89
N ILE A 223 -7.03 18.08 10.66
CA ILE A 223 -6.10 19.09 10.15
C ILE A 223 -4.73 18.49 9.87
N ILE A 224 -4.25 18.67 8.65
CA ILE A 224 -2.87 18.41 8.24
C ILE A 224 -2.05 19.66 8.59
N ASP A 225 -0.95 19.47 9.34
CA ASP A 225 -0.06 20.55 9.71
C ASP A 225 0.87 20.99 8.55
N LYS A 226 1.66 22.03 8.79
CA LYS A 226 2.62 22.56 7.79
C LYS A 226 3.73 21.56 7.42
N ALA A 227 3.97 20.54 8.23
CA ALA A 227 4.93 19.48 7.92
C ALA A 227 4.32 18.41 7.00
N GLY A 228 3.02 18.52 6.68
CA GLY A 228 2.27 17.54 5.91
C GLY A 228 1.87 16.34 6.74
N LYS A 229 1.57 16.53 8.04
CA LYS A 229 1.16 15.45 8.94
C LYS A 229 -0.13 15.79 9.68
N CYS A 230 -1.04 14.83 9.75
CA CYS A 230 -2.17 14.85 10.66
C CYS A 230 -1.80 14.05 11.92
N SER A 231 -1.59 14.77 13.03
CA SER A 231 -1.27 14.19 14.34
C SER A 231 -2.49 13.60 15.05
N THR A 232 -3.70 13.99 14.64
CA THR A 232 -4.94 13.46 15.21
C THR A 232 -5.26 12.08 14.61
N PRO A 233 -5.36 11.02 15.43
CA PRO A 233 -5.77 9.70 14.94
C PRO A 233 -7.24 9.73 14.49
N VAL A 234 -7.61 8.86 13.55
CA VAL A 234 -9.01 8.74 13.09
C VAL A 234 -9.94 8.18 14.18
N GLY A 235 -9.36 7.48 15.17
CA GLY A 235 -10.09 6.77 16.20
C GLY A 235 -10.19 5.28 15.90
N ASN A 236 -11.06 4.59 16.63
CA ASN A 236 -11.29 3.15 16.50
C ASN A 236 -12.74 2.83 16.85
N THR A 237 -13.42 2.11 15.97
CA THR A 237 -14.80 1.64 16.13
C THR A 237 -14.91 0.12 16.21
N VAL A 238 -13.77 -0.59 16.24
CA VAL A 238 -13.75 -2.05 16.29
C VAL A 238 -14.20 -2.54 17.66
N ASP A 239 -15.20 -3.42 17.63
CA ASP A 239 -15.57 -4.30 18.72
C ASP A 239 -14.90 -5.67 18.50
N VAL A 240 -13.79 -5.90 19.19
CA VAL A 240 -12.99 -7.14 19.10
C VAL A 240 -13.79 -8.35 19.58
N THR A 241 -14.61 -8.20 20.63
CA THR A 241 -15.38 -9.32 21.20
C THR A 241 -16.42 -9.83 20.21
N ASN A 242 -17.06 -8.90 19.50
CA ASN A 242 -18.04 -9.23 18.47
C ASN A 242 -17.43 -9.30 17.07
N ALA A 243 -16.12 -9.13 16.89
CA ALA A 243 -15.47 -9.08 15.57
C ALA A 243 -16.28 -8.22 14.57
N THR A 244 -16.65 -7.02 15.00
CA THR A 244 -17.44 -6.05 14.21
C THR A 244 -16.83 -4.67 14.31
N TYR A 245 -17.27 -3.75 13.46
CA TYR A 245 -16.90 -2.34 13.53
C TYR A 245 -18.03 -1.47 12.97
N THR A 246 -18.00 -0.17 13.23
CA THR A 246 -18.95 0.79 12.65
C THR A 246 -18.23 1.80 11.75
N ASN A 247 -18.88 2.17 10.65
CA ASN A 247 -18.43 3.24 9.75
C ASN A 247 -18.92 4.62 10.25
N SER A 248 -18.82 4.87 11.56
CA SER A 248 -19.22 6.13 12.20
C SER A 248 -18.10 7.18 12.23
N ILE A 249 -16.91 6.82 11.76
CA ILE A 249 -15.74 7.67 11.55
C ILE A 249 -15.20 7.41 10.15
N GLY A 250 -14.35 8.29 9.64
CA GLY A 250 -13.77 8.19 8.31
C GLY A 250 -14.75 8.55 7.20
N ASP A 251 -14.21 8.75 5.99
CA ASP A 251 -15.00 9.20 4.83
C ASP A 251 -15.12 8.13 3.75
N VAL A 252 -16.20 8.19 2.97
CA VAL A 252 -16.43 7.23 1.86
C VAL A 252 -15.50 7.49 0.67
N GLU A 253 -15.12 8.74 0.47
CA GLU A 253 -14.27 9.22 -0.60
C GLU A 253 -13.29 10.25 -0.04
N LEU A 254 -12.07 10.27 -0.59
CA LEU A 254 -11.07 11.29 -0.34
C LEU A 254 -10.47 11.71 -1.67
N GLU A 255 -10.42 13.01 -1.91
CA GLU A 255 -9.83 13.58 -3.11
C GLU A 255 -8.98 14.80 -2.77
N THR A 256 -7.92 15.02 -3.54
CA THR A 256 -7.00 16.13 -3.29
C THR A 256 -6.18 16.46 -4.53
N LEU A 257 -5.83 17.74 -4.62
CA LEU A 257 -4.81 18.24 -5.53
C LEU A 257 -3.60 18.67 -4.71
N TRP A 258 -2.53 17.87 -4.76
CA TRP A 258 -1.37 18.05 -3.89
C TRP A 258 -0.12 18.43 -4.66
N SER A 259 0.58 19.47 -4.21
CA SER A 259 1.87 19.90 -4.75
C SER A 259 2.99 19.58 -3.77
N ASP A 260 4.11 19.05 -4.25
CA ASP A 260 5.26 18.70 -3.40
C ASP A 260 5.96 19.96 -2.84
N PRO A 261 5.85 20.25 -1.52
CA PRO A 261 6.43 21.48 -0.96
C PRO A 261 7.96 21.46 -0.93
N ASP A 262 8.56 20.26 -1.00
CA ASP A 262 10.00 20.04 -0.88
C ASP A 262 10.61 19.61 -2.23
N PHE A 263 9.98 19.98 -3.35
CA PHE A 263 10.45 19.61 -4.69
C PHE A 263 11.77 20.30 -5.03
N ASP A 264 12.79 19.50 -5.36
CA ASP A 264 14.04 19.96 -5.94
C ASP A 264 14.12 19.41 -7.38
N PRO A 265 14.00 20.26 -8.43
CA PRO A 265 14.02 19.80 -9.81
C PRO A 265 15.36 19.19 -10.24
N SER A 266 16.42 19.33 -9.43
CA SER A 266 17.73 18.72 -9.69
C SER A 266 17.86 17.28 -9.18
N LEU A 267 16.90 16.79 -8.38
CA LEU A 267 16.97 15.47 -7.77
C LEU A 267 16.03 14.49 -8.48
N ARG A 268 16.51 13.26 -8.71
CA ARG A 268 15.63 12.16 -9.14
C ARG A 268 14.72 11.78 -7.98
N ALA A 269 13.45 11.55 -8.27
CA ALA A 269 12.47 11.20 -7.26
C ALA A 269 11.42 10.23 -7.80
N PHE A 270 10.71 9.57 -6.89
CA PHE A 270 9.45 8.90 -7.19
C PHE A 270 8.38 9.27 -6.16
N TYR A 271 7.13 9.12 -6.56
CA TYR A 271 5.96 9.40 -5.75
C TYR A 271 4.97 8.25 -5.93
N TYR A 272 4.46 7.68 -4.84
CA TYR A 272 3.29 6.80 -4.91
C TYR A 272 2.29 7.17 -3.82
N VAL A 273 1.03 6.82 -4.05
CA VAL A 273 -0.03 7.05 -3.08
C VAL A 273 -0.22 5.82 -2.21
N ARG A 274 -0.38 6.05 -0.91
CA ARG A 274 -0.84 5.07 0.08
C ARG A 274 -2.17 5.52 0.66
N VAL A 275 -3.21 4.71 0.53
CA VAL A 275 -4.52 4.95 1.15
C VAL A 275 -4.65 4.04 2.38
N LEU A 276 -5.27 4.51 3.45
CA LEU A 276 -5.57 3.74 4.65
C LEU A 276 -7.08 3.79 4.92
N GLU A 277 -7.67 2.65 5.21
CA GLU A 277 -9.00 2.54 5.83
C GLU A 277 -8.93 2.79 7.35
N ILE A 278 -10.07 3.03 7.98
CA ILE A 278 -10.18 2.99 9.45
C ILE A 278 -9.90 1.57 9.96
N PRO A 279 -9.58 1.39 11.26
CA PRO A 279 -9.32 0.06 11.80
C PRO A 279 -10.50 -0.92 11.61
N THR A 280 -10.18 -2.16 11.24
CA THR A 280 -11.12 -3.29 11.11
C THR A 280 -10.63 -4.49 11.93
N PRO A 281 -11.53 -5.42 12.32
CA PRO A 281 -11.11 -6.68 12.93
C PRO A 281 -10.25 -7.50 11.97
N THR A 282 -9.24 -8.18 12.51
CA THR A 282 -8.44 -9.17 11.76
C THR A 282 -9.12 -10.55 11.77
N TRP A 283 -8.68 -11.48 10.93
CA TRP A 283 -9.19 -12.85 10.90
C TRP A 283 -9.06 -13.55 12.25
N GLN A 284 -8.04 -13.20 13.04
CA GLN A 284 -7.82 -13.69 14.40
C GLN A 284 -8.95 -13.27 15.33
N ALA A 285 -9.47 -12.04 15.19
CA ALA A 285 -10.66 -11.59 15.92
C ALA A 285 -11.93 -12.33 15.50
N TYR A 286 -12.11 -12.55 14.19
CA TYR A 286 -13.25 -13.34 13.70
C TYR A 286 -13.22 -14.78 14.23
N ASP A 287 -12.06 -15.42 14.28
CA ASP A 287 -11.91 -16.77 14.80
C ASP A 287 -12.08 -16.85 16.32
N ALA A 288 -11.54 -15.89 17.06
CA ALA A 288 -11.74 -15.80 18.51
C ALA A 288 -13.24 -15.80 18.86
N LYS A 289 -14.04 -15.01 18.14
CA LYS A 289 -15.49 -15.01 18.26
C LYS A 289 -16.11 -16.33 17.80
N ARG A 290 -15.74 -16.81 16.61
CA ARG A 290 -16.36 -17.99 15.97
C ARG A 290 -16.18 -19.26 16.79
N PHE A 291 -14.99 -19.45 17.37
CA PHE A 291 -14.63 -20.65 18.11
C PHE A 291 -14.66 -20.48 19.63
N GLY A 292 -14.92 -19.26 20.13
CA GLY A 292 -14.96 -18.99 21.56
C GLY A 292 -13.59 -19.13 22.23
N VAL A 293 -12.51 -18.84 21.50
CA VAL A 293 -11.13 -18.93 22.00
C VAL A 293 -10.62 -17.55 22.40
N LYS A 294 -9.74 -17.52 23.40
CA LYS A 294 -9.09 -16.30 23.85
C LYS A 294 -7.67 -16.24 23.27
N MET A 295 -7.41 -15.24 22.44
CA MET A 295 -6.08 -14.98 21.90
C MET A 295 -5.20 -14.28 22.95
N PRO A 296 -3.87 -14.53 22.98
CA PRO A 296 -2.94 -13.78 23.81
C PRO A 296 -2.71 -12.37 23.27
N ASP A 297 -2.22 -11.46 24.11
CA ASP A 297 -2.01 -10.04 23.76
C ASP A 297 -0.98 -9.83 22.63
N THR A 298 -0.18 -10.85 22.30
CA THR A 298 0.77 -10.82 21.18
C THR A 298 0.10 -10.98 19.82
N VAL A 299 -1.18 -11.39 19.77
CA VAL A 299 -1.93 -11.57 18.53
C VAL A 299 -2.67 -10.28 18.21
N GLU A 300 -2.38 -9.70 17.06
CA GLU A 300 -3.05 -8.50 16.57
C GLU A 300 -4.52 -8.81 16.21
N MET A 301 -5.44 -8.14 16.91
CA MET A 301 -6.89 -8.34 16.76
C MET A 301 -7.55 -7.30 15.84
N MET A 302 -6.78 -6.30 15.39
CA MET A 302 -7.25 -5.21 14.55
C MET A 302 -6.14 -4.80 13.58
N ALA A 303 -6.53 -4.37 12.38
CA ALA A 303 -5.60 -3.88 11.37
C ALA A 303 -6.23 -2.71 10.60
N GLN A 304 -5.43 -2.05 9.78
CA GLN A 304 -5.91 -1.10 8.77
C GLN A 304 -5.53 -1.63 7.39
N GLU A 305 -6.53 -1.81 6.55
CA GLU A 305 -6.33 -2.14 5.14
C GLU A 305 -5.84 -0.92 4.36
N ARG A 306 -5.13 -1.20 3.28
CA ARG A 306 -4.37 -0.19 2.54
C ARG A 306 -4.44 -0.41 1.05
N ALA A 307 -4.25 0.67 0.30
CA ALA A 307 -3.92 0.62 -1.12
C ALA A 307 -2.58 1.30 -1.41
N TYR A 308 -1.86 0.84 -2.43
CA TYR A 308 -0.57 1.37 -2.87
C TYR A 308 -0.54 1.49 -4.40
N THR A 309 -0.41 2.70 -4.93
CA THR A 309 -0.31 2.89 -6.39
C THR A 309 1.07 2.52 -6.91
N SER A 310 1.16 2.18 -8.20
CA SER A 310 2.44 2.27 -8.90
C SER A 310 3.05 3.68 -8.76
N PRO A 311 4.39 3.79 -8.71
CA PRO A 311 5.04 5.09 -8.58
C PRO A 311 4.98 5.90 -9.87
N ILE A 312 4.82 7.21 -9.75
CA ILE A 312 5.17 8.19 -10.77
C ILE A 312 6.63 8.61 -10.52
N TRP A 313 7.45 8.57 -11.56
CA TRP A 313 8.87 8.90 -11.49
C TRP A 313 9.13 10.32 -11.96
N TYR A 314 10.20 10.94 -11.47
CA TYR A 314 10.76 12.18 -11.97
C TYR A 314 12.27 12.02 -12.17
N THR A 315 12.74 12.24 -13.39
CA THR A 315 14.16 12.24 -13.74
C THR A 315 14.53 13.60 -14.32
N PRO A 316 15.45 14.36 -13.68
CA PRO A 316 16.01 15.58 -14.26
C PRO A 316 16.69 15.25 -15.60
N LYS A 317 16.42 16.03 -16.65
CA LYS A 317 17.13 15.95 -17.94
C LYS A 317 17.83 17.27 -18.23
#